data_AF-A0A2V8VFV6-F1
#
_entry.id   AF-A0A2V8VFV6-F1
#
_cell.length_a   1.000
_cell.length_b   1.000
_cell.length_c   1.000
_cell.angle_alpha   90.00
_cell.angle_beta   90.00
_cell.angle_gamma   90.00
#
_symmetry.space_group_name_H-M   'P 1'
#
loop_
_entity.id
_entity.type
_entity.pdbx_description
1 polymer ?
#
loop_
_entity_poly.entity_id
_entity_poly.type
_entity_poly.pdbx_seq_one_letter_code
_entity_poly.pdbx_strand_id
1 'polypeptide(L)'
;MEEDPRVKNAVEAQRKLYPIEYATPIHPVNDGQMSGIVASHTLLPDVLFHAFSTFGALMSPDLPLKRHQHEMIATMVSVTNRCHY
;
A
#
# COMPACT_ATOMS: atom_id res chain seq x y z
N MET A 1 -4.70 11.60 14.54
CA MET A 1 -4.19 10.24 14.21
C MET A 1 -2.67 10.26 13.96
N GLU A 2 -2.09 11.39 13.56
CA GLU A 2 -0.63 11.66 13.49
C GLU A 2 0.01 12.06 14.84
N GLU A 3 -0.21 11.28 15.91
CA GLU A 3 0.43 11.60 17.21
C GLU A 3 1.45 10.54 17.66
N ASP A 4 1.36 9.29 17.17
CA ASP A 4 2.36 8.26 17.44
C ASP A 4 3.49 8.31 16.38
N PRO A 5 4.75 8.64 16.76
CA PRO A 5 5.87 8.68 15.82
C PRO A 5 6.14 7.33 15.15
N ARG A 6 5.75 6.20 15.77
CA ARG A 6 5.89 4.86 15.17
C ARG A 6 5.01 4.69 13.95
N VAL A 7 3.79 5.23 13.96
CA VAL A 7 2.88 5.18 12.82
C VAL A 7 3.48 5.94 11.64
N LYS A 8 3.96 7.16 11.89
CA LYS A 8 4.61 7.98 10.86
C LYS A 8 5.81 7.26 10.25
N ASN A 9 6.70 6.74 11.09
CA ASN A 9 7.88 6.01 10.64
C ASN A 9 7.52 4.75 9.82
N ALA A 10 6.52 3.98 10.27
CA ALA A 10 6.06 2.78 9.56
C ALA A 10 5.46 3.11 8.19
N VAL A 11 4.62 4.15 8.11
CA VAL A 11 4.02 4.64 6.86
C VAL A 11 5.09 5.14 5.89
N GLU A 12 6.06 5.92 6.37
CA GLU A 12 7.17 6.40 5.53
C GLU A 12 8.07 5.24 5.06
N ALA A 13 8.34 4.27 5.93
CA ALA A 13 9.19 3.12 5.61
C ALA A 13 8.57 2.22 4.53
N GLN A 14 7.29 1.89 4.65
CA GLN A 14 6.62 1.08 3.62
C GLN A 14 6.53 1.83 2.28
N ARG A 15 6.26 3.15 2.30
CA ARG A 15 6.02 3.93 1.08
C ARG A 15 7.26 3.99 0.18
N LYS A 16 8.46 3.90 0.76
CA LYS A 16 9.73 3.84 0.01
C LYS A 16 9.87 2.58 -0.85
N LEU A 17 9.08 1.54 -0.57
CA LEU A 17 9.11 0.27 -1.31
C LEU A 17 8.15 0.26 -2.51
N TYR A 18 7.31 1.29 -2.64
CA TYR A 18 6.24 1.30 -3.64
C TYR A 18 6.75 1.85 -4.98
N PRO A 19 6.16 1.42 -6.11
CA PRO A 19 6.42 2.03 -7.42
C PRO A 19 6.09 3.53 -7.43
N ILE A 20 6.78 4.30 -8.29
CA ILE A 20 6.64 5.76 -8.40
C ILE A 20 5.21 6.20 -8.74
N GLU A 21 4.44 5.36 -9.42
CA GLU A 21 3.04 5.58 -9.77
C GLU A 21 2.14 5.75 -8.53
N TYR A 22 2.55 5.21 -7.38
CA TYR A 22 1.86 5.37 -6.09
C TYR A 22 2.29 6.63 -5.32
N ALA A 23 3.17 7.47 -5.88
CA ALA A 23 3.62 8.69 -5.22
C ALA A 23 2.47 9.69 -5.02
N THR A 24 1.51 9.73 -5.96
CA THR A 24 0.36 10.63 -5.91
C THR A 24 -0.91 9.82 -5.63
N PRO A 25 -1.64 10.11 -4.53
CA PRO A 25 -2.91 9.46 -4.25
C PRO A 25 -3.95 9.76 -5.34
N ILE A 26 -4.63 8.72 -5.83
CA ILE A 26 -5.71 8.83 -6.82
C ILE A 26 -7.11 9.00 -6.20
N HIS A 27 -7.25 8.72 -4.90
CA HIS A 27 -8.49 8.93 -4.16
C HIS A 27 -8.40 10.18 -3.29
N PRO A 28 -9.42 11.04 -3.27
CA PRO A 28 -9.48 12.14 -2.33
C PRO A 28 -9.49 11.57 -0.91
N VAL A 29 -8.44 11.91 -0.16
CA VAL A 29 -8.39 11.71 1.28
C VAL A 29 -9.34 12.73 1.90
N ASN A 30 -10.52 12.28 2.34
CA ASN A 30 -11.38 13.14 3.16
C ASN A 30 -10.57 13.64 4.35
N ASP A 31 -10.54 14.96 4.52
CA ASP A 31 -9.87 15.67 5.62
C ASP A 31 -8.36 15.44 5.76
N GLY A 32 -7.66 15.07 4.67
CA GLY A 32 -6.20 14.90 4.69
C GLY A 32 -5.70 13.70 5.52
N GLN A 33 -6.62 12.89 6.05
CA GLN A 33 -6.29 11.64 6.71
C GLN A 33 -6.09 10.56 5.65
N MET A 34 -5.08 9.70 5.82
CA MET A 34 -4.92 8.50 5.00
C MET A 34 -6.29 7.81 4.86
N SER A 35 -6.77 7.68 3.64
CA SER A 35 -7.97 6.92 3.31
C SER A 35 -7.50 5.63 2.65
N GLY A 36 -8.15 4.54 2.99
CA GLY A 36 -7.87 3.24 2.40
C GLY A 36 -7.15 2.26 3.34
N ILE A 37 -6.68 1.15 2.77
CA ILE A 37 -6.33 -0.04 3.54
C ILE A 37 -5.16 0.22 4.48
N VAL A 38 -4.25 1.12 4.12
CA VAL A 38 -3.11 1.51 4.96
C VAL A 38 -3.56 2.23 6.24
N ALA A 39 -4.58 3.08 6.15
CA ALA A 39 -5.11 3.82 7.29
C ALA A 39 -5.71 2.89 8.35
N SER A 40 -6.44 1.86 7.90
CA SER A 40 -7.06 0.86 8.77
C SER A 40 -6.06 0.06 9.62
N HIS A 41 -4.78 0.06 9.26
CA HIS A 41 -3.73 -0.68 9.98
C HIS A 41 -2.88 0.20 10.92
N THR A 42 -3.15 1.50 11.01
CA THR A 42 -2.36 2.44 11.84
C THR A 42 -2.42 2.15 13.34
N LEU A 43 -3.41 1.40 13.81
CA LEU A 43 -3.50 0.96 15.21
C LEU A 43 -2.36 0.01 15.64
N LEU A 44 -1.72 -0.67 14.67
CA LEU A 44 -0.64 -1.63 14.90
C LEU A 44 0.54 -1.29 13.96
N PRO A 45 1.41 -0.33 14.34
CA PRO A 45 2.44 0.21 13.43
C PRO A 45 3.38 -0.84 12.84
N ASP A 46 3.81 -1.82 13.63
CA ASP A 46 4.70 -2.88 13.15
C ASP A 46 4.00 -3.80 12.15
N VAL A 47 2.71 -4.09 12.38
CA VAL A 47 1.87 -4.88 11.46
C VAL A 47 1.64 -4.11 10.16
N LEU A 48 1.39 -2.80 10.24
CA LEU A 48 1.29 -1.93 9.08
C LEU A 48 2.56 -2.04 8.24
N PHE A 49 3.74 -1.85 8.84
CA PHE A 49 5.00 -1.92 8.10
C PHE A 49 5.18 -3.28 7.41
N HIS A 50 4.98 -4.40 8.11
CA HIS A 50 5.18 -5.73 7.52
C HIS A 50 4.16 -6.07 6.43
N ALA A 51 2.88 -5.78 6.66
CA ALA A 51 1.82 -6.05 5.69
C ALA A 51 2.06 -5.29 4.39
N PHE A 52 2.40 -4.01 4.48
CA PHE A 52 2.58 -3.16 3.30
C PHE A 52 3.96 -3.30 2.67
N SER A 53 4.99 -3.69 3.42
CA SER A 53 6.28 -4.09 2.83
C SER A 53 6.14 -5.33 1.94
N THR A 54 5.20 -6.24 2.26
CA THR A 54 4.87 -7.36 1.38
C THR A 54 4.36 -6.87 0.03
N PHE A 55 3.48 -5.87 0.01
CA PHE A 55 3.02 -5.27 -1.25
C PHE A 55 4.19 -4.65 -2.04
N GLY A 56 5.07 -3.88 -1.38
CA GLY A 56 6.25 -3.31 -2.03
C GLY A 56 7.14 -4.39 -2.67
N ALA A 57 7.41 -5.48 -1.96
CA ALA A 57 8.19 -6.61 -2.49
C ALA A 57 7.51 -7.30 -3.69
N LEU A 58 6.20 -7.50 -3.64
CA LEU A 58 5.41 -8.08 -4.74
C LEU A 58 5.38 -7.19 -5.99
N MET A 59 5.69 -5.90 -5.85
CA MET A 59 5.67 -4.90 -6.92
C MET A 59 7.09 -4.50 -7.39
N SER A 60 8.14 -5.15 -6.86
CA SER A 60 9.53 -4.80 -7.11
C SER A 60 9.88 -4.80 -8.60
N PRO A 61 10.65 -3.81 -9.09
CA PRO A 61 11.15 -3.79 -10.47
C PRO A 61 12.18 -4.90 -10.77
N ASP A 62 12.72 -5.56 -9.74
CA ASP A 62 13.68 -6.67 -9.89
C ASP A 62 13.00 -8.00 -10.25
N LEU A 63 11.67 -8.07 -10.15
CA LEU A 63 10.91 -9.24 -10.58
C LEU A 63 10.89 -9.33 -12.12
N PRO A 64 10.81 -10.53 -12.70
CA PRO A 64 10.72 -10.72 -14.15
C PRO A 64 9.31 -10.40 -14.69
N LEU A 65 8.71 -9.30 -14.23
CA LEU A 65 7.35 -8.87 -14.53
C LEU A 65 7.32 -7.37 -14.86
N LYS A 66 6.56 -7.03 -15.90
CA LYS A 66 6.24 -5.64 -16.26
C LYS A 66 5.14 -5.12 -15.35
N ARG A 67 5.06 -3.79 -15.18
CA ARG A 67 4.01 -3.13 -14.35
C ARG A 67 2.60 -3.59 -14.68
N HIS A 68 2.23 -3.66 -15.96
CA HIS A 68 0.90 -4.14 -16.37
C HIS A 68 0.65 -5.61 -16.01
N GLN A 69 1.68 -6.44 -15.87
CA GLN A 69 1.54 -7.83 -15.42
C GLN A 69 1.27 -7.88 -13.93
N HIS A 70 1.92 -7.03 -13.12
CA HIS A 70 1.57 -6.86 -11.71
C HIS A 70 0.10 -6.45 -11.54
N GLU A 71 -0.37 -5.46 -12.32
CA GLU A 71 -1.77 -5.03 -12.28
C GLU A 71 -2.73 -6.12 -12.73
N MET A 72 -2.39 -6.87 -13.77
CA MET A 72 -3.18 -8.01 -14.24
C MET A 72 -3.33 -9.07 -13.14
N ILE A 73 -2.24 -9.43 -12.45
CA ILE A 73 -2.29 -10.38 -11.33
C ILE A 73 -3.20 -9.83 -10.20
N ALA A 74 -2.99 -8.58 -9.77
CA ALA A 74 -3.78 -7.96 -8.72
C ALA A 74 -5.28 -7.90 -9.07
N THR A 75 -5.59 -7.58 -10.33
CA THR A 75 -6.96 -7.55 -10.87
C THR A 75 -7.58 -8.94 -10.84
N MET A 76 -6.86 -9.95 -11.36
CA MET A 76 -7.36 -11.33 -11.40
C MET A 76 -7.62 -11.87 -9.99
N VAL A 77 -6.68 -11.66 -9.05
CA VAL A 77 -6.87 -12.07 -7.64
C VAL A 77 -8.09 -11.37 -7.02
N SER A 78 -8.25 -10.07 -7.24
CA SER A 78 -9.39 -9.31 -6.71
C SER A 78 -10.72 -9.82 -7.25
N VAL A 79 -10.81 -10.05 -8.57
CA VAL A 79 -12.03 -10.58 -9.21
C VAL A 79 -12.33 -11.99 -8.71
N THR A 80 -11.33 -12.88 -8.66
CA THR A 80 -11.50 -14.25 -8.13
C THR A 80 -12.03 -14.25 -6.70
N ASN A 81 -11.60 -13.29 -5.88
CA ASN A 81 -12.05 -13.15 -4.49
C ASN A 81 -13.27 -12.25 -4.31
N ARG A 82 -13.87 -11.72 -5.39
CA ARG A 82 -14.97 -10.74 -5.35
C ARG A 82 -14.64 -9.52 -4.45
N CYS A 83 -13.38 -9.12 -4.44
CA CYS A 83 -12.90 -7.98 -3.68
C CYS A 83 -13.28 -6.69 -4.41
N HIS A 84 -14.16 -5.89 -3.81
CA HIS A 84 -14.49 -4.54 -4.25
C HIS A 84 -14.00 -3.58 -3.17
N TYR A 85 -13.09 -2.67 -3.55
CA TYR A 85 -12.52 -1.67 -2.65
C TYR A 85 -13.33 -0.37 -2.68
#